data_AF-A0A0J6Y129-F1
#
_entry.id   AF-A0A0J6Y129-F1
#
_cell.length_a   1.000
_cell.length_b   1.000
_cell.length_c   1.000
_cell.angle_alpha   90.00
_cell.angle_beta   90.00
_cell.angle_gamma   90.00
#
_symmetry.space_group_name_H-M   'P 1'
#
loop_
_entity.id
_entity.type
_entity.pdbx_description
1 polymer ?
#
loop_
_entity_poly.entity_id
_entity_poly.type
_entity_poly.pdbx_seq_one_letter_code
_entity_poly.pdbx_strand_id
1 'polypeptide(L)'
;MTLLQRPECDGLGERFVPLCQTIARGDVPAFREHLAVDSTNADWFAQKGILLQLRNRCEILVWRSLARKVFIFAGFHGNPNTQSQRGPPPFLYLHKFEAAIQWLESRAKQQRQVAAARKRDSGGELISFPADSDFNDGASNGDNLATDSNCDDYINPAGYFDSSGEWVDVNNPRDLPEPDLHDSHLIDDGSGETFAYIVSTEQDIETTDPEGPSPLMHDLECILASLLNQDLMRGYLTHKNPRYAIPGSRVKGALPTGFPNVWQTIYARENEDDQVPGWVKPPNPFSGRASGASAGMGGRVVNLSGAKPISAMTG
;
A
#
# COMPACT_ATOMS: atom_id res chain seq x y z
N MET A 1 -6.65 -6.34 26.42
CA MET A 1 -5.30 -6.33 27.03
C MET A 1 -4.86 -7.70 27.56
N THR A 2 -5.76 -8.66 27.79
CA THR A 2 -5.40 -10.01 28.31
C THR A 2 -4.57 -10.86 27.34
N LEU A 3 -4.68 -10.67 26.03
CA LEU A 3 -3.90 -11.45 25.04
C LEU A 3 -2.42 -11.07 25.00
N LEU A 4 -2.08 -9.80 25.22
CA LEU A 4 -0.69 -9.33 25.23
C LEU A 4 0.07 -9.70 26.52
N GLN A 5 -0.63 -10.17 27.55
CA GLN A 5 -0.04 -10.63 28.81
C GLN A 5 0.40 -12.10 28.76
N ARG A 6 0.14 -12.76 27.63
CA ARG A 6 0.53 -14.15 27.41
C ARG A 6 2.04 -14.25 27.18
N PRO A 7 2.71 -15.30 27.68
CA PRO A 7 4.15 -15.46 27.52
C PRO A 7 4.57 -15.59 26.04
N GLU A 8 3.67 -16.06 25.17
CA GLU A 8 3.93 -16.14 23.72
C GLU A 8 3.94 -14.76 23.03
N CYS A 9 3.45 -13.72 23.71
CA CYS A 9 3.36 -12.35 23.18
C CYS A 9 4.45 -11.42 23.73
N ASP A 10 5.46 -11.97 24.40
CA ASP A 10 6.55 -11.18 24.96
C ASP A 10 7.28 -10.36 23.87
N GLY A 11 7.51 -9.08 24.13
CA GLY A 11 8.09 -8.12 23.18
C GLY A 11 7.20 -7.72 21.98
N LEU A 12 6.09 -8.41 21.67
CA LEU A 12 5.20 -8.01 20.57
C LEU A 12 4.49 -6.68 20.85
N GLY A 13 4.07 -6.48 22.11
CA GLY A 13 3.39 -5.25 22.52
C GLY A 13 4.24 -4.01 22.26
N GLU A 14 5.53 -4.06 22.60
CA GLU A 14 6.45 -2.94 22.45
C GLU A 14 6.67 -2.53 20.98
N ARG A 15 6.58 -3.51 20.06
CA ARG A 15 6.79 -3.28 18.62
C ARG A 15 5.52 -2.85 17.89
N PHE A 16 4.38 -3.49 18.17
CA PHE A 16 3.12 -3.28 17.45
C PHE A 16 2.23 -2.21 18.06
N VAL A 17 2.26 -1.97 19.38
CA VAL A 17 1.40 -0.96 20.00
C VAL A 17 1.70 0.45 19.47
N PRO A 18 2.97 0.90 19.35
CA PRO A 18 3.27 2.20 18.76
C PRO A 18 2.77 2.30 17.32
N LEU A 19 2.93 1.24 16.52
CA LEU A 19 2.45 1.17 15.15
C LEU A 19 0.91 1.27 15.06
N CYS A 20 0.17 0.55 15.90
CA CYS A 20 -1.29 0.65 15.96
C CYS A 20 -1.73 2.07 16.35
N GLN A 21 -1.00 2.72 17.27
CA GLN A 21 -1.30 4.08 17.69
C GLN A 21 -1.04 5.10 16.58
N THR A 22 0.05 4.99 15.81
CA THR A 22 0.33 5.90 14.68
C THR A 22 -0.73 5.76 13.59
N ILE A 23 -1.14 4.52 13.26
CA ILE A 23 -2.23 4.24 12.31
C ILE A 23 -3.55 4.85 12.79
N ALA A 24 -3.97 4.55 14.02
CA ALA A 24 -5.21 5.10 14.58
C ALA A 24 -5.15 6.63 14.71
N ARG A 25 -3.95 7.18 14.89
CA ARG A 25 -3.74 8.62 14.98
C ARG A 25 -3.80 9.30 13.62
N GLY A 26 -3.47 8.62 12.53
CA GLY A 26 -3.29 9.22 11.21
C GLY A 26 -2.01 10.05 11.13
N ASP A 27 -0.94 9.64 11.83
CA ASP A 27 0.33 10.36 11.85
C ASP A 27 1.29 9.75 10.82
N VAL A 28 1.23 10.24 9.57
CA VAL A 28 1.99 9.68 8.43
C VAL A 28 3.51 9.77 8.65
N PRO A 29 4.08 10.93 9.07
CA PRO A 29 5.53 11.02 9.29
C PRO A 29 6.01 10.05 10.39
N ALA A 30 5.28 9.96 11.51
CA ALA A 30 5.64 9.05 12.59
C ALA A 30 5.50 7.56 12.19
N PHE A 31 4.52 7.23 11.36
CA PHE A 31 4.38 5.88 10.80
C PHE A 31 5.56 5.51 9.92
N ARG A 32 5.96 6.40 9.00
CA ARG A 32 7.13 6.18 8.12
C ARG A 32 8.42 6.04 8.94
N GLU A 33 8.61 6.88 9.96
CA GLU A 33 9.78 6.82 10.84
C GLU A 33 9.85 5.52 11.66
N HIS A 34 8.72 5.03 12.17
CA HIS A 34 8.67 3.77 12.93
C HIS A 34 8.99 2.53 12.07
N LEU A 35 8.76 2.61 10.76
CA LEU A 35 9.02 1.54 9.82
C LEU A 35 10.26 1.78 8.95
N ALA A 36 11.00 2.87 9.10
CA ALA A 36 12.25 3.14 8.35
C ALA A 36 13.32 2.08 8.65
N VAL A 37 14.25 1.80 7.74
CA VAL A 37 15.29 0.75 7.95
C VAL A 37 16.17 1.07 9.15
N ASP A 38 16.47 2.34 9.37
CA ASP A 38 17.27 2.78 10.51
C ASP A 38 16.52 2.72 11.86
N SER A 39 15.25 2.30 11.86
CA SER A 39 14.46 2.23 13.09
C SER A 39 14.86 1.03 13.94
N THR A 40 14.76 1.19 15.27
CA THR A 40 15.11 0.15 16.26
C THR A 40 14.35 -1.18 16.06
N ASN A 41 13.21 -1.16 15.37
CA ASN A 41 12.37 -2.33 15.16
C ASN A 41 12.42 -2.90 13.73
N ALA A 42 13.08 -2.22 12.78
CA ALA A 42 13.10 -2.62 11.38
C ALA A 42 13.68 -4.00 11.16
N ASP A 43 14.85 -4.29 11.74
CA ASP A 43 15.52 -5.58 11.61
C ASP A 43 14.61 -6.74 12.01
N TRP A 44 13.85 -6.56 13.09
CA TRP A 44 12.92 -7.59 13.56
C TRP A 44 11.75 -7.78 12.58
N PHE A 45 11.17 -6.70 12.06
CA PHE A 45 10.11 -6.79 11.06
C PHE A 45 10.62 -7.38 9.73
N ALA A 46 11.86 -7.09 9.34
CA ALA A 46 12.52 -7.61 8.16
C ALA A 46 12.82 -9.11 8.28
N GLN A 47 13.40 -9.55 9.41
CA GLN A 47 13.62 -10.96 9.73
C GLN A 47 12.33 -11.78 9.73
N LYS A 48 11.18 -11.16 10.03
CA LYS A 48 9.86 -11.78 9.98
C LYS A 48 9.18 -11.67 8.61
N GLY A 49 9.80 -11.00 7.64
CA GLY A 49 9.26 -10.83 6.28
C GLY A 49 7.96 -10.04 6.23
N ILE A 50 7.74 -9.13 7.19
CA ILE A 50 6.51 -8.31 7.29
C ILE A 50 6.74 -6.82 7.12
N LEU A 51 8.00 -6.36 7.13
CA LEU A 51 8.34 -4.94 7.07
C LEU A 51 7.72 -4.25 5.84
N LEU A 52 7.95 -4.82 4.65
CA LEU A 52 7.47 -4.23 3.39
C LEU A 52 5.95 -4.27 3.27
N GLN A 53 5.32 -5.35 3.75
CA GLN A 53 3.87 -5.49 3.77
C GLN A 53 3.23 -4.45 4.70
N LEU A 54 3.85 -4.19 5.86
CA LEU A 54 3.41 -3.14 6.78
C LEU A 54 3.56 -1.76 6.13
N ARG A 55 4.71 -1.45 5.50
CA ARG A 55 4.91 -0.18 4.79
C ARG A 55 3.85 0.02 3.70
N ASN A 56 3.71 -0.94 2.78
CA ASN A 56 2.86 -0.80 1.60
C ASN A 56 1.35 -0.86 1.91
N ARG A 57 0.93 -1.77 2.81
CA ARG A 57 -0.50 -2.02 3.05
C ARG A 57 -1.07 -1.24 4.23
N CYS A 58 -0.26 -0.82 5.20
CA CYS A 58 -0.78 -0.07 6.35
C CYS A 58 -0.76 1.44 6.14
N GLU A 59 0.08 1.98 5.26
CA GLU A 59 0.16 3.43 5.01
C GLU A 59 -1.20 4.01 4.58
N ILE A 60 -1.92 3.30 3.71
CA ILE A 60 -3.26 3.71 3.26
C ILE A 60 -4.27 3.83 4.43
N LEU A 61 -4.11 3.01 5.48
CA LEU A 61 -4.95 3.07 6.67
C LEU A 61 -4.63 4.30 7.54
N VAL A 62 -3.37 4.76 7.52
CA VAL A 62 -2.94 6.00 8.16
C VAL A 62 -3.59 7.19 7.44
N TRP A 63 -3.50 7.22 6.12
CA TRP A 63 -4.13 8.25 5.27
C TRP A 63 -5.64 8.32 5.50
N ARG A 64 -6.31 7.17 5.54
CA ARG A 64 -7.74 7.09 5.88
C ARG A 64 -8.05 7.69 7.25
N SER A 65 -7.26 7.35 8.26
CA SER A 65 -7.46 7.81 9.64
C SER A 65 -7.24 9.32 9.76
N LEU A 66 -6.26 9.86 9.03
CA LEU A 66 -6.02 11.29 8.92
C LEU A 66 -7.19 11.99 8.23
N ALA A 67 -7.61 11.51 7.05
CA ALA A 67 -8.74 12.07 6.30
C ALA A 67 -10.02 12.10 7.14
N ARG A 68 -10.31 11.02 7.87
CA ARG A 68 -11.45 10.95 8.80
C ARG A 68 -11.35 12.00 9.90
N LYS A 69 -10.18 12.18 10.52
CA LYS A 69 -9.99 13.18 11.57
C LYS A 69 -10.14 14.60 11.05
N VAL A 70 -9.51 14.91 9.92
CA VAL A 70 -9.64 16.24 9.31
C VAL A 70 -11.09 16.51 8.91
N PHE A 71 -11.80 15.51 8.40
CA PHE A 71 -13.25 15.63 8.16
C PHE A 71 -14.01 15.95 9.45
N ILE A 72 -13.76 15.25 10.56
CA ILE A 72 -14.41 15.52 11.86
C ILE A 72 -14.14 16.94 12.37
N PHE A 73 -12.90 17.42 12.26
CA PHE A 73 -12.52 18.72 12.82
C PHE A 73 -12.85 19.91 11.92
N ALA A 74 -12.67 19.76 10.61
CA ALA A 74 -12.64 20.88 9.67
C ALA A 74 -13.62 20.69 8.48
N GLY A 75 -14.30 19.55 8.42
CA GLY A 75 -15.31 19.24 7.42
C GLY A 75 -16.63 19.95 7.67
N PHE A 76 -17.37 20.18 6.59
CA PHE A 76 -18.74 20.63 6.64
C PHE A 76 -19.65 19.42 6.88
N HIS A 77 -20.38 19.41 8.00
CA HIS A 77 -21.20 18.25 8.42
C HIS A 77 -22.69 18.39 8.04
N GLY A 78 -23.09 19.52 7.47
CA GLY A 78 -24.51 19.87 7.30
C GLY A 78 -25.18 20.26 8.62
N ASN A 79 -26.36 20.89 8.54
CA ASN A 79 -27.12 21.29 9.71
C ASN A 79 -27.93 20.08 10.24
N PRO A 80 -27.76 19.64 11.50
CA PRO A 80 -28.52 18.52 12.07
C PRO A 80 -30.00 18.89 12.33
N ASN A 81 -30.30 20.18 12.46
CA ASN A 81 -31.61 20.68 12.92
C ASN A 81 -32.60 20.98 11.80
N THR A 82 -32.21 20.89 10.53
CA THR A 82 -33.12 21.25 9.43
C THR A 82 -33.56 19.99 8.69
N GLN A 83 -34.82 19.60 8.88
CA GLN A 83 -35.55 18.62 8.07
C GLN A 83 -35.68 19.02 6.58
N SER A 84 -34.88 19.96 6.08
CA SER A 84 -34.95 20.40 4.70
C SER A 84 -34.23 19.39 3.82
N GLN A 85 -35.01 18.70 2.99
CA GLN A 85 -34.56 17.78 1.93
C GLN A 85 -33.58 18.39 0.90
N ARG A 86 -33.07 19.61 1.09
CA ARG A 86 -32.38 20.44 0.09
C ARG A 86 -31.08 21.11 0.60
N GLY A 87 -30.31 20.43 1.44
CA GLY A 87 -28.98 20.90 1.85
C GLY A 87 -27.86 20.24 1.02
N PRO A 88 -26.71 20.93 0.81
CA PRO A 88 -25.55 20.30 0.19
C PRO A 88 -25.05 19.11 1.03
N PRO A 89 -24.50 18.05 0.41
CA PRO A 89 -23.95 16.93 1.15
C PRO A 89 -22.78 17.40 2.04
N PRO A 90 -22.49 16.71 3.15
CA PRO A 90 -21.27 16.92 3.92
C PRO A 90 -20.04 16.77 3.04
N PHE A 91 -19.06 17.66 3.19
CA PHE A 91 -17.84 17.64 2.40
C PHE A 91 -16.64 18.17 3.18
N LEU A 92 -15.45 17.79 2.75
CA LEU A 92 -14.17 18.32 3.21
C LEU A 92 -13.45 18.98 2.04
N TYR A 93 -13.02 20.23 2.22
CA TYR A 93 -12.11 20.86 1.27
C TYR A 93 -10.70 20.30 1.40
N LEU A 94 -10.05 19.99 0.28
CA LEU A 94 -8.72 19.40 0.26
C LEU A 94 -7.63 20.37 0.75
N HIS A 95 -7.76 21.68 0.56
CA HIS A 95 -6.79 22.65 1.13
C HIS A 95 -6.68 22.55 2.66
N LYS A 96 -7.76 22.14 3.35
CA LYS A 96 -7.72 21.91 4.81
C LYS A 96 -6.99 20.62 5.16
N PHE A 97 -7.07 19.63 4.28
CA PHE A 97 -6.34 18.38 4.40
C PHE A 97 -4.84 18.60 4.15
N GLU A 98 -4.51 19.36 3.10
CA GLU A 98 -3.16 19.84 2.81
C GLU A 98 -2.55 20.60 4.01
N ALA A 99 -3.26 21.59 4.55
CA ALA A 99 -2.79 22.34 5.72
C ALA A 99 -2.56 21.45 6.96
N ALA A 100 -3.38 20.41 7.15
CA ALA A 100 -3.20 19.46 8.24
C ALA A 100 -1.93 18.63 8.09
N ILE A 101 -1.58 18.25 6.85
CA ILE A 101 -0.38 17.47 6.54
C ILE A 101 0.86 18.34 6.70
N GLN A 102 0.86 19.55 6.13
CA GLN A 102 1.94 20.51 6.31
C GLN A 102 2.21 20.82 7.79
N TRP A 103 1.15 20.89 8.60
CA TRP A 103 1.27 21.04 10.05
C TRP A 103 1.90 19.79 10.72
N LEU A 104 1.51 18.58 10.34
CA LEU A 104 2.12 17.35 10.84
C LEU A 104 3.61 17.26 10.48
N GLU A 105 3.96 17.59 9.25
CA GLU A 105 5.35 17.63 8.79
C GLU A 105 6.17 18.68 9.51
N SER A 106 5.64 19.90 9.69
CA SER A 106 6.31 20.98 10.42
C SER A 106 6.59 20.56 11.86
N ARG A 107 5.64 19.87 12.49
CA ARG A 107 5.79 19.29 13.82
C ARG A 107 6.86 18.19 13.84
N ALA A 108 6.86 17.29 12.86
CA ALA A 108 7.87 16.24 12.75
C ALA A 108 9.28 16.82 12.54
N LYS A 109 9.42 17.84 11.68
CA LYS A 109 10.67 18.59 11.47
C LYS A 109 11.14 19.25 12.77
N GLN A 110 10.24 19.85 13.54
CA GLN A 110 10.58 20.45 14.84
C GLN A 110 11.05 19.39 15.84
N GLN A 111 10.39 18.22 15.90
CA GLN A 111 10.82 17.11 16.76
C GLN A 111 12.20 16.57 16.33
N ARG A 112 12.43 16.44 15.01
CA ARG A 112 13.73 16.06 14.46
C ARG A 112 14.81 17.08 14.74
N GLN A 113 14.55 18.38 14.64
CA GLN A 113 15.54 19.42 14.95
C GLN A 113 15.95 19.42 16.44
N VAL A 114 15.02 19.11 17.35
CA VAL A 114 15.35 18.94 18.77
C VAL A 114 16.23 17.70 19.01
N ALA A 115 16.00 16.61 18.26
CA ALA A 115 16.85 15.41 18.32
C ALA A 115 18.21 15.58 17.60
N ALA A 116 18.21 16.28 16.46
CA ALA A 116 19.36 16.58 15.60
C ALA A 116 20.21 17.75 16.09
N ALA A 117 19.78 18.49 17.12
CA ALA A 117 20.68 19.34 17.92
C ALA A 117 21.83 18.52 18.57
N ARG A 118 21.84 17.19 18.43
CA ARG A 118 22.92 16.27 18.80
C ARG A 118 23.70 15.67 17.61
N LYS A 119 23.34 15.94 16.34
CA LYS A 119 24.11 15.59 15.13
C LYS A 119 23.57 16.41 13.93
N ARG A 120 24.41 17.30 13.38
CA ARG A 120 24.22 17.96 12.05
C ARG A 120 24.34 16.87 10.97
N ASP A 121 23.74 16.92 9.79
CA ASP A 121 23.47 18.03 8.87
C ASP A 121 22.45 17.58 7.78
N SER A 122 21.93 18.52 6.97
CA SER A 122 21.21 18.34 5.67
C SER A 122 19.75 17.83 5.75
N GLY A 123 18.67 18.57 5.45
CA GLY A 123 18.27 19.20 4.17
C GLY A 123 17.58 18.13 3.27
N GLY A 124 16.33 18.16 2.83
CA GLY A 124 15.22 19.11 2.87
C GLY A 124 14.37 18.95 1.60
N GLU A 125 13.56 17.88 1.46
CA GLU A 125 12.66 17.68 0.30
C GLU A 125 11.33 17.03 0.75
N LEU A 126 10.20 17.48 0.16
CA LEU A 126 8.86 17.36 0.76
C LEU A 126 8.08 16.12 0.30
N ILE A 127 8.22 15.73 -0.97
CA ILE A 127 7.75 14.47 -1.55
C ILE A 127 8.72 14.14 -2.68
N SER A 128 9.96 13.84 -2.32
CA SER A 128 10.59 12.74 -3.02
C SER A 128 9.94 11.49 -2.41
N PHE A 129 9.83 10.37 -3.13
CA PHE A 129 10.10 9.11 -2.43
C PHE A 129 11.33 9.45 -1.59
N PRO A 130 11.31 9.44 -0.23
CA PRO A 130 12.57 9.62 0.48
C PRO A 130 13.51 8.70 -0.28
N ALA A 131 14.55 9.26 -0.93
CA ALA A 131 15.44 8.44 -1.74
C ALA A 131 15.78 7.33 -0.78
N ASP A 132 15.23 6.13 -1.03
CA ASP A 132 15.02 5.21 0.07
C ASP A 132 16.40 5.07 0.64
N SER A 133 16.62 5.32 1.93
CA SER A 133 17.97 5.18 2.47
C SER A 133 18.53 3.81 2.07
N ASP A 134 17.60 2.86 1.87
CA ASP A 134 17.68 1.51 1.37
C ASP A 134 18.17 1.38 -0.10
N PHE A 135 17.95 2.38 -0.96
CA PHE A 135 18.35 2.44 -2.38
C PHE A 135 19.33 3.58 -2.70
N ASN A 136 19.68 4.39 -1.71
CA ASN A 136 20.70 5.40 -1.87
C ASN A 136 22.05 4.69 -1.85
N ASP A 137 22.46 4.17 -3.01
CA ASP A 137 23.82 3.69 -3.23
C ASP A 137 24.75 4.79 -2.76
N GLY A 138 25.44 4.53 -1.66
CA GLY A 138 26.47 5.42 -1.17
C GLY A 138 27.45 5.61 -2.31
N ALA A 139 27.40 6.77 -2.97
CA ALA A 139 28.52 7.35 -3.68
C ALA A 139 29.67 7.72 -2.70
N SER A 140 29.85 6.91 -1.65
CA SER A 140 31.07 6.82 -0.88
C SER A 140 32.07 6.09 -1.75
N ASN A 141 32.98 6.87 -2.32
CA ASN A 141 34.29 6.42 -2.78
C ASN A 141 34.75 5.13 -2.09
N GLY A 142 34.67 4.02 -2.82
CA GLY A 142 35.57 2.88 -2.74
C GLY A 142 36.02 2.39 -1.35
N ASP A 143 35.12 2.21 -0.38
CA ASP A 143 35.46 1.39 0.77
C ASP A 143 34.32 0.46 1.20
N ASN A 144 34.66 -0.83 1.15
CA ASN A 144 33.89 -2.01 1.48
C ASN A 144 33.18 -1.89 2.85
N LEU A 145 31.88 -1.57 2.85
CA LEU A 145 31.03 -1.72 4.04
C LEU A 145 29.70 -2.42 3.72
N ALA A 146 29.75 -3.43 2.85
CA ALA A 146 28.63 -4.32 2.53
C ALA A 146 28.99 -5.80 2.77
N THR A 147 29.82 -6.10 3.77
CA THR A 147 30.33 -7.47 4.00
C THR A 147 29.58 -8.26 5.07
N ASP A 148 28.49 -7.75 5.68
CA ASP A 148 27.82 -8.45 6.78
C ASP A 148 26.30 -8.62 6.62
N SER A 149 25.74 -8.29 5.46
CA SER A 149 24.36 -8.67 5.14
C SER A 149 24.31 -10.12 4.68
N ASN A 150 23.66 -11.00 5.45
CA ASN A 150 23.37 -12.40 5.12
C ASN A 150 22.35 -12.58 3.98
N CYS A 151 22.16 -11.55 3.15
CA CYS A 151 21.25 -11.55 2.02
C CYS A 151 22.10 -11.50 0.76
N ASP A 152 21.86 -12.43 -0.16
CA ASP A 152 22.56 -12.46 -1.46
C ASP A 152 22.27 -11.17 -2.24
N ASP A 153 23.33 -10.50 -2.69
CA ASP A 153 23.23 -9.33 -3.55
C ASP A 153 22.77 -9.78 -4.95
N TYR A 154 21.50 -9.52 -5.26
CA TYR A 154 20.89 -9.90 -6.54
C TYR A 154 21.40 -9.04 -7.70
N ILE A 155 22.04 -7.89 -7.41
CA ILE A 155 22.62 -6.99 -8.41
C ILE A 155 24.00 -7.51 -8.82
N ASN A 156 24.77 -8.07 -7.88
CA ASN A 156 26.07 -8.69 -8.13
C ASN A 156 26.14 -10.12 -7.57
N PRO A 157 25.42 -11.09 -8.18
CA PRO A 157 25.44 -12.46 -7.69
C PRO A 157 26.86 -13.04 -7.84
N ALA A 158 27.29 -13.82 -6.85
CA ALA A 158 28.57 -14.53 -6.91
C ALA A 158 28.62 -15.59 -8.04
N GLY A 159 27.45 -16.03 -8.53
CA GLY A 159 27.32 -16.97 -9.62
C GLY A 159 25.86 -17.18 -10.03
N TYR A 160 25.64 -17.90 -11.13
CA TYR A 160 24.32 -18.29 -11.62
C TYR A 160 24.33 -19.74 -12.13
N PHE A 161 23.15 -20.34 -12.27
CA PHE A 161 23.03 -21.64 -12.94
C PHE A 161 22.80 -21.44 -14.44
N ASP A 162 23.61 -22.09 -15.28
CA ASP A 162 23.46 -22.04 -16.72
C ASP A 162 22.26 -22.87 -17.22
N SER A 163 21.98 -22.84 -18.53
CA SER A 163 20.89 -23.60 -19.15
C SER A 163 21.03 -25.12 -19.06
N SER A 164 22.21 -25.62 -18.68
CA SER A 164 22.47 -27.02 -18.40
C SER A 164 22.34 -27.38 -16.91
N GLY A 165 22.11 -26.39 -16.05
CA GLY A 165 21.96 -26.56 -14.60
C GLY A 165 23.29 -26.62 -13.84
N GLU A 166 24.40 -26.24 -14.47
CA GLU A 166 25.72 -26.16 -13.85
C GLU A 166 25.95 -24.76 -13.26
N TRP A 167 26.64 -24.70 -12.13
CA TRP A 167 26.95 -23.43 -11.45
C TRP A 167 28.12 -22.72 -12.12
N VAL A 168 27.94 -21.44 -12.44
CA VAL A 168 28.93 -20.58 -13.08
C VAL A 168 29.23 -19.41 -12.15
N ASP A 169 30.48 -19.30 -11.69
CA ASP A 169 30.95 -18.18 -10.86
C ASP A 169 31.12 -16.90 -11.70
N VAL A 170 30.60 -15.78 -11.20
CA VAL A 170 30.69 -14.46 -11.84
C VAL A 170 31.86 -13.70 -11.20
N ASN A 171 32.96 -13.55 -11.93
CA ASN A 171 34.14 -12.83 -11.44
C ASN A 171 34.25 -11.42 -12.04
N ASN A 172 33.62 -11.18 -13.19
CA ASN A 172 33.50 -9.86 -13.81
C ASN A 172 32.06 -9.58 -14.25
N PRO A 173 31.63 -8.30 -14.34
CA PRO A 173 30.28 -7.92 -14.79
C PRO A 173 29.93 -8.37 -16.23
N ARG A 174 30.91 -8.81 -17.01
CA ARG A 174 30.74 -9.36 -18.36
C ARG A 174 30.44 -10.86 -18.38
N ASP A 175 30.58 -11.54 -17.24
CA ASP A 175 30.30 -12.97 -17.10
C ASP A 175 28.80 -13.23 -16.84
N LEU A 176 28.00 -12.16 -16.64
CA LEU A 176 26.55 -12.27 -16.58
C LEU A 176 25.98 -12.53 -17.98
N PRO A 177 25.03 -13.47 -18.11
CA PRO A 177 24.38 -13.72 -19.39
C PRO A 177 23.64 -12.46 -19.84
N GLU A 178 23.87 -12.04 -21.10
CA GLU A 178 23.08 -10.96 -21.70
C GLU A 178 21.59 -11.37 -21.67
N PRO A 179 20.68 -10.48 -21.25
CA PRO A 179 19.26 -10.80 -21.26
C PRO A 179 18.84 -11.15 -22.68
N ASP A 180 18.35 -12.37 -22.88
CA ASP A 180 17.85 -12.82 -24.17
C ASP A 180 16.54 -12.08 -24.48
N LEU A 181 16.66 -10.91 -25.09
CA LEU A 181 15.53 -10.06 -25.48
C LEU A 181 14.69 -10.67 -26.63
N HIS A 182 15.02 -11.89 -27.08
CA HIS A 182 14.32 -12.58 -28.16
C HIS A 182 13.10 -13.38 -27.72
N ASP A 183 12.83 -13.54 -26.43
CA ASP A 183 11.59 -14.18 -25.98
C ASP A 183 10.42 -13.17 -25.93
N SER A 184 10.07 -12.67 -27.11
CA SER A 184 8.96 -11.72 -27.34
C SER A 184 7.57 -12.30 -27.09
N HIS A 185 7.45 -13.48 -26.46
CA HIS A 185 6.17 -14.14 -26.20
C HIS A 185 5.64 -13.95 -24.77
N LEU A 186 6.36 -13.22 -23.90
CA LEU A 186 5.87 -12.88 -22.54
C LEU A 186 5.57 -11.40 -22.34
N ILE A 187 5.66 -10.57 -23.38
CA ILE A 187 5.29 -9.15 -23.35
C ILE A 187 4.09 -8.91 -24.29
N ASP A 188 2.94 -9.51 -23.95
CA ASP A 188 1.62 -9.12 -24.46
C ASP A 188 0.69 -8.79 -23.30
N ASP A 189 1.19 -8.02 -22.33
CA ASP A 189 0.33 -7.34 -21.37
C ASP A 189 0.93 -5.98 -21.01
N GLY A 190 0.51 -4.96 -21.77
CA GLY A 190 0.27 -3.57 -21.33
C GLY A 190 1.34 -2.79 -20.56
N SER A 191 2.54 -3.32 -20.33
CA SER A 191 3.53 -2.75 -19.41
C SER A 191 4.35 -1.61 -20.00
N GLY A 192 4.24 -1.36 -21.31
CA GLY A 192 4.87 -0.22 -21.97
C GLY A 192 4.25 1.14 -21.58
N GLU A 193 2.99 1.18 -21.16
CA GLU A 193 2.34 2.43 -20.74
C GLU A 193 2.61 2.77 -19.27
N THR A 194 2.94 1.78 -18.43
CA THR A 194 3.11 1.96 -16.99
C THR A 194 4.37 2.73 -16.61
N PHE A 195 5.44 2.63 -17.41
CA PHE A 195 6.70 3.36 -17.19
C PHE A 195 6.75 4.72 -17.90
N ALA A 196 5.91 4.95 -18.93
CA ALA A 196 5.87 6.23 -19.64
C ALA A 196 5.45 7.38 -18.72
N TYR A 197 4.55 7.14 -17.76
CA TYR A 197 4.12 8.15 -16.78
C TYR A 197 5.25 8.58 -15.82
N ILE A 198 6.18 7.68 -15.49
CA ILE A 198 7.30 7.95 -14.57
C ILE A 198 8.39 8.79 -15.26
N VAL A 199 8.63 8.57 -16.55
CA VAL A 199 9.60 9.35 -17.34
C VAL A 199 9.06 10.73 -17.75
N SER A 200 7.75 10.86 -17.98
CA SER A 200 7.13 12.16 -18.31
C SER A 200 7.26 13.19 -17.19
N THR A 201 7.46 12.77 -15.93
CA THR A 201 7.59 13.70 -14.80
C THR A 201 8.94 14.42 -14.77
N GLU A 202 9.98 13.92 -15.44
CA GLU A 202 11.31 14.56 -15.44
C GLU A 202 11.49 15.57 -16.58
N GLN A 203 10.75 15.43 -17.69
CA GLN A 203 10.86 16.33 -18.86
C GLN A 203 9.81 17.46 -18.90
N ASP A 204 8.69 17.33 -18.18
CA ASP A 204 7.61 18.34 -18.17
C ASP A 204 7.69 19.35 -17.01
N ILE A 205 8.81 19.43 -16.27
CA ILE A 205 8.99 20.41 -15.17
C ILE A 205 9.19 21.85 -15.68
N GLU A 206 9.44 22.06 -16.98
CA GLU A 206 9.49 23.40 -17.59
C GLU A 206 8.13 23.82 -18.19
N THR A 207 7.13 24.03 -17.35
CA THR A 207 6.09 25.08 -17.52
C THR A 207 5.19 25.09 -16.29
N THR A 208 5.70 25.62 -15.17
CA THR A 208 4.85 25.92 -14.02
C THR A 208 3.92 27.09 -14.37
N ASP A 209 2.69 26.78 -14.81
CA ASP A 209 1.59 27.73 -14.74
C ASP A 209 1.44 28.15 -13.25
N PRO A 210 1.62 29.43 -12.90
CA PRO A 210 1.66 29.88 -11.50
C PRO A 210 0.30 29.81 -10.78
N GLU A 211 -0.75 29.34 -11.47
CA GLU A 211 -2.13 29.23 -10.96
C GLU A 211 -2.62 27.77 -10.87
N GLY A 212 -1.75 26.79 -11.18
CA GLY A 212 -2.04 25.37 -11.04
C GLY A 212 -2.17 24.90 -9.58
N PRO A 213 -2.94 23.83 -9.29
CA PRO A 213 -2.97 23.22 -7.96
C PRO A 213 -1.54 22.81 -7.55
N SER A 214 -1.20 23.00 -6.27
CA SER A 214 0.12 22.61 -5.76
C SER A 214 0.39 21.12 -6.06
N PRO A 215 1.64 20.69 -6.33
CA PRO A 215 1.94 19.27 -6.59
C PRO A 215 1.47 18.38 -5.43
N LEU A 216 1.65 18.86 -4.20
CA LEU A 216 1.10 18.23 -2.99
C LEU A 216 -0.43 18.02 -3.10
N MET A 217 -1.18 19.00 -3.58
CA MET A 217 -2.63 18.86 -3.73
C MET A 217 -3.02 17.74 -4.70
N HIS A 218 -2.27 17.57 -5.78
CA HIS A 218 -2.49 16.48 -6.74
C HIS A 218 -2.24 15.11 -6.08
N ASP A 219 -1.15 14.97 -5.33
CA ASP A 219 -0.84 13.74 -4.61
C ASP A 219 -1.93 13.37 -3.60
N LEU A 220 -2.47 14.38 -2.88
CA LEU A 220 -3.56 14.17 -1.94
C LEU A 220 -4.85 13.75 -2.65
N GLU A 221 -5.12 14.31 -3.81
CA GLU A 221 -6.22 13.87 -4.67
C GLU A 221 -6.04 12.41 -5.10
N CYS A 222 -4.85 12.01 -5.53
CA CYS A 222 -4.53 10.62 -5.88
C CYS A 222 -4.66 9.66 -4.69
N ILE A 223 -4.15 10.05 -3.52
CA ILE A 223 -4.28 9.26 -2.28
C ILE A 223 -5.76 9.09 -1.90
N LEU A 224 -6.54 10.17 -1.92
CA LEU A 224 -7.97 10.10 -1.61
C LEU A 224 -8.76 9.31 -2.66
N ALA A 225 -8.38 9.40 -3.94
CA ALA A 225 -8.95 8.57 -4.99
C ALA A 225 -8.67 7.07 -4.74
N SER A 226 -7.43 6.71 -4.37
CA SER A 226 -7.10 5.32 -4.02
C SER A 226 -7.92 4.79 -2.84
N LEU A 227 -8.19 5.64 -1.84
CA LEU A 227 -9.05 5.31 -0.71
C LEU A 227 -10.52 5.08 -1.10
N LEU A 228 -11.01 5.80 -2.11
CA LEU A 228 -12.34 5.60 -2.67
C LEU A 228 -12.41 4.30 -3.48
N ASN A 229 -11.40 4.03 -4.31
CA ASN A 229 -11.34 2.80 -5.12
C ASN A 229 -11.26 1.53 -4.27
N GLN A 230 -10.64 1.60 -3.09
CA GLN A 230 -10.57 0.48 -2.14
C GLN A 230 -11.77 0.39 -1.20
N ASP A 231 -12.81 1.22 -1.39
CA ASP A 231 -13.99 1.34 -0.52
C ASP A 231 -13.68 1.67 0.95
N LEU A 232 -12.44 2.08 1.24
CA LEU A 232 -12.00 2.50 2.57
C LEU A 232 -12.58 3.87 2.95
N MET A 233 -12.91 4.67 1.94
CA MET A 233 -13.75 5.86 2.01
C MET A 233 -14.88 5.75 0.97
N ARG A 234 -16.01 6.42 1.21
CA ARG A 234 -17.15 6.44 0.28
C ARG A 234 -17.56 7.86 -0.04
N GLY A 235 -17.80 8.14 -1.31
CA GLY A 235 -18.20 9.45 -1.79
C GLY A 235 -17.58 9.75 -3.14
N TYR A 236 -17.35 11.02 -3.41
CA TYR A 236 -16.69 11.44 -4.65
C TYR A 236 -15.81 12.67 -4.40
N LEU A 237 -14.80 12.80 -5.25
CA LEU A 237 -13.89 13.93 -5.29
C LEU A 237 -14.30 14.87 -6.44
N THR A 238 -14.05 16.18 -6.33
CA THR A 238 -14.28 17.11 -7.44
C THR A 238 -13.05 17.93 -7.76
N HIS A 239 -12.54 17.83 -8.98
CA HIS A 239 -11.29 18.50 -9.40
C HIS A 239 -11.37 20.04 -9.44
N LYS A 240 -12.43 20.63 -10.03
CA LYS A 240 -12.56 22.10 -10.21
C LYS A 240 -12.70 22.88 -8.89
N ASN A 241 -13.19 22.23 -7.84
CA ASN A 241 -13.27 22.79 -6.50
C ASN A 241 -12.89 21.65 -5.55
N PRO A 242 -11.59 21.48 -5.26
CA PRO A 242 -11.05 20.26 -4.68
C PRO A 242 -11.65 20.00 -3.30
N ARG A 243 -12.61 19.08 -3.31
CA ARG A 243 -13.39 18.67 -2.14
C ARG A 243 -13.78 17.21 -2.25
N TYR A 244 -13.76 16.55 -1.11
CA TYR A 244 -14.31 15.22 -0.90
C TYR A 244 -15.73 15.36 -0.35
N ALA A 245 -16.73 14.86 -1.07
CA ALA A 245 -18.14 14.95 -0.70
C ALA A 245 -18.73 13.58 -0.37
N ILE A 246 -19.59 13.55 0.64
CA ILE A 246 -20.20 12.32 1.19
C ILE A 246 -21.72 12.34 0.92
N PRO A 247 -22.17 11.86 -0.25
CA PRO A 247 -23.59 11.74 -0.55
C PRO A 247 -24.23 10.67 0.34
N GLY A 248 -25.56 10.70 0.49
CA GLY A 248 -26.30 9.66 1.24
C GLY A 248 -26.07 9.67 2.76
N SER A 249 -25.27 10.60 3.28
CA SER A 249 -25.03 10.85 4.72
C SER A 249 -26.27 11.18 5.53
N ARG A 250 -27.41 11.42 4.87
CA ARG A 250 -28.69 11.75 5.51
C ARG A 250 -29.37 10.56 6.16
N VAL A 251 -29.09 9.34 5.68
CA VAL A 251 -29.74 8.11 6.16
C VAL A 251 -29.03 7.56 7.39
N LYS A 252 -27.69 7.48 7.33
CA LYS A 252 -26.87 6.86 8.39
C LYS A 252 -25.99 7.85 9.16
N GLY A 253 -25.84 9.09 8.68
CA GLY A 253 -24.88 10.07 9.18
C GLY A 253 -23.63 10.19 8.29
N ALA A 254 -22.93 11.32 8.33
CA ALA A 254 -21.77 11.57 7.48
C ALA A 254 -20.61 10.59 7.71
N LEU A 255 -20.28 10.32 8.97
CA LEU A 255 -19.17 9.44 9.34
C LEU A 255 -19.41 7.96 8.96
N PRO A 256 -20.52 7.32 9.34
CA PRO A 256 -20.73 5.91 8.96
C PRO A 256 -21.01 5.74 7.47
N THR A 257 -21.52 6.75 6.77
CA THR A 257 -21.68 6.69 5.31
C THR A 257 -20.34 6.85 4.58
N GLY A 258 -19.51 7.82 4.97
CA GLY A 258 -18.25 8.11 4.27
C GLY A 258 -17.04 7.32 4.73
N PHE A 259 -17.02 6.82 5.97
CA PHE A 259 -15.89 6.10 6.57
C PHE A 259 -16.35 4.75 7.12
N PRO A 260 -16.57 3.74 6.26
CA PRO A 260 -17.04 2.41 6.67
C PRO A 260 -16.03 1.66 7.55
N ASN A 261 -16.44 0.59 8.22
CA ASN A 261 -15.52 -0.19 9.06
C ASN A 261 -14.43 -0.86 8.20
N VAL A 262 -13.17 -0.55 8.49
CA VAL A 262 -12.00 -1.00 7.73
C VAL A 262 -11.96 -2.51 7.57
N TRP A 263 -12.09 -3.25 8.69
CA TRP A 263 -12.01 -4.71 8.65
C TRP A 263 -13.16 -5.30 7.84
N GLN A 264 -14.38 -4.79 7.99
CA GLN A 264 -15.53 -5.29 7.23
C GLN A 264 -15.39 -5.01 5.73
N THR A 265 -14.88 -3.83 5.35
CA THR A 265 -14.61 -3.49 3.95
C THR A 265 -13.58 -4.43 3.35
N ILE A 266 -12.43 -4.58 4.00
CA ILE A 266 -11.35 -5.44 3.51
C ILE A 266 -11.83 -6.89 3.45
N TYR A 267 -12.44 -7.39 4.52
CA TYR A 267 -12.93 -8.76 4.57
C TYR A 267 -13.96 -9.06 3.48
N ALA A 268 -14.92 -8.15 3.25
CA ALA A 268 -15.92 -8.35 2.20
C ALA A 268 -15.27 -8.41 0.82
N ARG A 269 -14.35 -7.49 0.52
CA ARG A 269 -13.64 -7.44 -0.76
C ARG A 269 -12.79 -8.70 -0.99
N GLU A 270 -11.97 -9.06 -0.01
CA GLU A 270 -11.06 -10.21 -0.13
C GLU A 270 -11.79 -11.55 -0.11
N ASN A 271 -12.97 -11.64 0.52
CA ASN A 271 -13.80 -12.85 0.50
C ASN A 271 -14.57 -13.02 -0.83
N GLU A 272 -14.73 -11.96 -1.63
CA GLU A 272 -15.34 -12.04 -2.95
C GLU A 272 -14.33 -12.41 -4.05
N ASP A 273 -13.04 -12.13 -3.82
CA ASP A 273 -11.93 -12.46 -4.71
C ASP A 273 -11.48 -13.94 -4.57
N ASP A 274 -12.36 -14.89 -4.91
CA ASP A 274 -12.00 -16.31 -5.13
C ASP A 274 -11.11 -16.51 -6.39
N GLN A 275 -10.71 -15.43 -7.05
CA GLN A 275 -9.99 -15.41 -8.31
C GLN A 275 -8.54 -14.98 -8.08
N VAL A 276 -7.76 -15.84 -7.43
CA VAL A 276 -6.31 -15.66 -7.33
C VAL A 276 -5.71 -15.87 -8.73
N PRO A 277 -5.03 -14.85 -9.30
CA PRO A 277 -4.36 -14.99 -10.60
C PRO A 277 -3.38 -16.17 -10.56
N GLY A 278 -3.43 -17.05 -11.56
CA GLY A 278 -2.60 -18.26 -11.64
C GLY A 278 -3.16 -19.50 -10.94
N TRP A 279 -4.26 -19.40 -10.19
CA TRP A 279 -4.97 -20.60 -9.72
C TRP A 279 -5.70 -21.27 -10.88
N VAL A 280 -5.24 -22.47 -11.25
CA VAL A 280 -5.92 -23.35 -12.20
C VAL A 280 -7.23 -23.80 -11.57
N LYS A 281 -8.32 -23.07 -11.86
CA LYS A 281 -9.66 -23.53 -11.52
C LYS A 281 -9.94 -24.78 -12.36
N PRO A 282 -10.32 -25.92 -11.76
CA PRO A 282 -10.71 -27.09 -12.54
C PRO A 282 -11.87 -26.68 -13.47
N PRO A 283 -11.89 -27.14 -14.74
CA PRO A 283 -12.91 -26.77 -15.69
C PRO A 283 -14.29 -27.05 -15.10
N ASN A 284 -15.16 -26.05 -15.14
CA ASN A 284 -16.50 -26.15 -14.60
C ASN A 284 -17.24 -27.28 -15.36
N PRO A 285 -17.67 -28.37 -14.71
CA PRO A 285 -18.24 -29.54 -15.42
C PRO A 285 -19.58 -29.26 -16.12
N PHE A 286 -20.11 -28.03 -16.00
CA PHE A 286 -21.39 -27.60 -16.55
C PHE A 286 -21.30 -26.56 -17.67
N SER A 287 -20.12 -26.05 -18.04
CA SER A 287 -19.98 -25.04 -19.11
C SER A 287 -19.36 -25.58 -20.40
N GLY A 288 -19.58 -26.86 -20.71
CA GLY A 288 -19.12 -27.51 -21.94
C GLY A 288 -20.28 -28.16 -22.68
N ARG A 289 -20.65 -27.55 -23.81
CA ARG A 289 -21.57 -28.09 -24.82
C ARG A 289 -21.26 -29.57 -25.12
N ALA A 290 -22.31 -30.37 -25.24
CA ALA A 290 -22.25 -31.76 -25.64
C ALA A 290 -21.53 -31.93 -26.99
N SER A 291 -20.43 -32.68 -26.98
CA SER A 291 -19.91 -33.41 -28.14
C SER A 291 -19.12 -34.60 -27.62
N GLY A 292 -19.64 -35.79 -27.90
CA GLY A 292 -19.17 -37.03 -27.30
C GLY A 292 -17.81 -37.50 -27.81
N ALA A 293 -17.10 -38.20 -26.94
CA ALA A 293 -16.29 -39.37 -27.25
C ALA A 293 -15.89 -40.07 -25.94
N SER A 294 -15.95 -41.39 -25.97
CA SER A 294 -15.59 -42.32 -24.91
C SER A 294 -14.07 -42.45 -24.69
N ALA A 295 -13.72 -42.93 -23.49
CA ALA A 295 -12.55 -43.74 -23.12
C ALA A 295 -11.46 -43.04 -22.28
N GLY A 296 -11.11 -43.70 -21.17
CA GLY A 296 -9.93 -43.40 -20.36
C GLY A 296 -10.16 -43.56 -18.86
N MET A 297 -9.82 -44.74 -18.32
CA MET A 297 -9.75 -44.96 -16.88
C MET A 297 -8.70 -44.04 -16.23
N GLY A 298 -9.15 -43.19 -15.30
CA GLY A 298 -8.29 -42.38 -14.45
C GLY A 298 -9.10 -41.82 -13.28
N GLY A 299 -8.58 -41.91 -12.06
CA GLY A 299 -9.29 -41.65 -10.80
C GLY A 299 -10.10 -40.36 -10.82
N ARG A 300 -11.42 -40.49 -10.70
CA ARG A 300 -12.38 -39.38 -10.70
C ARG A 300 -12.28 -38.65 -9.36
N VAL A 301 -11.50 -37.58 -9.29
CA VAL A 301 -11.47 -36.67 -8.15
C VAL A 301 -12.82 -35.96 -8.08
N VAL A 302 -13.64 -36.34 -7.11
CA VAL A 302 -14.94 -35.71 -6.86
C VAL A 302 -14.68 -34.47 -6.00
N ASN A 303 -15.00 -33.29 -6.53
CA ASN A 303 -14.95 -32.05 -5.76
C ASN A 303 -16.10 -32.05 -4.73
N LEU A 304 -15.77 -32.03 -3.43
CA LEU A 304 -16.73 -32.03 -2.31
C LEU A 304 -17.02 -30.62 -1.78
N SER A 305 -16.64 -29.57 -2.51
CA SER A 305 -16.96 -28.19 -2.13
C SER A 305 -18.48 -28.02 -2.02
N GLY A 306 -18.98 -27.84 -0.79
CA GLY A 306 -20.41 -27.73 -0.48
C GLY A 306 -21.10 -29.01 0.01
N ALA A 307 -20.39 -30.13 0.16
CA ALA A 307 -20.95 -31.34 0.74
C ALA A 307 -21.23 -31.14 2.25
N LYS A 308 -22.50 -31.11 2.64
CA LYS A 308 -22.92 -31.07 4.04
C LYS A 308 -22.63 -32.43 4.71
N PRO A 309 -22.11 -32.46 5.95
CA PRO A 309 -21.89 -33.72 6.66
C PRO A 309 -23.23 -34.42 6.91
N ILE A 310 -23.28 -35.74 6.64
CA ILE A 310 -24.48 -36.59 6.78
C ILE A 310 -25.04 -36.60 8.22
N SER A 311 -24.26 -36.13 9.20
CA SER A 311 -24.71 -36.00 10.59
C SER A 311 -25.79 -34.93 10.82
N ALA A 312 -26.06 -34.05 9.85
CA ALA A 312 -27.05 -32.97 9.97
C ALA A 312 -28.45 -33.30 9.39
N MET A 313 -28.69 -34.54 8.93
CA MET A 313 -29.98 -34.97 8.35
C MET A 313 -30.75 -35.96 9.23
N THR A 314 -30.21 -36.33 10.39
CA THR A 314 -30.92 -37.07 11.43
C THR A 314 -30.85 -36.28 12.73
N GLY A 315 -31.76 -35.34 12.87
CA GLY A 315 -32.02 -34.56 14.08
C GLY A 315 -33.33 -33.81 13.89
#